data_AF-A0A846ZLI0-F1
#
_entry.id   AF-A0A846ZLI0-F1
#
_cell.length_a   1.000
_cell.length_b   1.000
_cell.length_c   1.000
_cell.angle_alpha   90.00
_cell.angle_beta   90.00
_cell.angle_gamma   90.00
#
_symmetry.space_group_name_H-M   'P 1'
#
loop_
_entity.id
_entity.type
_entity.pdbx_description
1 polymer ?
#
loop_
_entity_poly.entity_id
_entity_poly.type
_entity_poly.pdbx_seq_one_letter_code
_entity_poly.pdbx_strand_id
1 'polypeptide(L)' 'MLNRWAVVLVLDAAKLYRQVMESNQPGASYQAGAEEGIAPRDIARTLGKGLHLPAKSIRADEAAVYVA' A
#
# COMPACT_ATOMS: atom_id res chain seq x y z
N MET A 1 -8.76 -10.33 -0.78
CA MET A 1 -7.82 -9.44 -1.49
C MET A 1 -6.51 -9.41 -0.71
N LEU A 2 -5.42 -9.83 -1.33
CA LEU A 2 -4.10 -9.80 -0.71
C LEU A 2 -3.67 -8.34 -0.64
N ASN A 3 -3.66 -7.73 0.56
CA ASN A 3 -3.17 -6.37 0.76
C ASN A 3 -1.74 -6.31 0.21
N ARG A 4 -1.56 -5.67 -0.95
CA ARG A 4 -0.28 -5.53 -1.64
C ARG A 4 -0.06 -4.05 -1.89
N TRP A 5 1.15 -3.60 -1.58
CA TRP A 5 1.53 -2.21 -1.70
C TRP A 5 2.34 -2.05 -2.97
N ALA A 6 1.66 -1.58 -4.01
CA ALA A 6 2.28 -1.22 -5.27
C ALA A 6 2.86 0.18 -5.20
N VAL A 7 4.00 0.36 -5.87
CA VAL A 7 4.57 1.69 -6.10
C VAL A 7 4.06 2.23 -7.42
N VAL A 8 3.88 3.54 -7.49
CA VAL A 8 3.57 4.25 -8.73
C VAL A 8 4.36 5.55 -8.76
N LEU A 9 4.80 5.95 -9.95
CA LEU A 9 5.39 7.27 -10.15
C LEU A 9 4.32 8.35 -9.97
N VAL A 10 4.63 9.43 -9.25
CA VAL A 10 3.69 10.52 -8.97
C VAL A 10 3.05 11.09 -10.24
N LEU A 11 3.82 11.23 -11.32
CA LEU A 11 3.31 11.74 -12.61
C LEU A 11 2.37 10.75 -13.31
N ASP A 12 2.55 9.45 -13.14
CA ASP A 12 1.63 8.45 -13.70
C ASP A 12 0.33 8.37 -12.88
N ALA A 13 0.42 8.57 -11.56
CA ALA A 13 -0.77 8.74 -10.74
C ALA A 13 -1.59 9.98 -11.17
N ALA A 14 -0.94 11.10 -11.51
CA ALA A 14 -1.63 12.28 -12.03
C ALA A 14 -2.39 12.01 -13.33
N LYS A 15 -1.81 11.22 -14.25
CA LYS A 15 -2.49 10.78 -15.49
C LYS A 15 -3.71 9.93 -15.17
N LEU A 16 -3.63 9.03 -14.19
CA LEU A 16 -4.77 8.22 -13.75
C LEU A 16 -5.89 9.11 -13.19
N TYR A 17 -5.59 10.09 -12.35
CA TYR A 17 -6.60 11.02 -11.83
C TYR A 17 -7.37 11.71 -12.95
N ARG A 18 -6.66 12.24 -13.96
CA ARG A 18 -7.30 12.83 -15.14
C ARG A 18 -8.23 11.85 -15.84
N GLN A 19 -7.75 10.64 -16.13
CA GLN A 19 -8.53 9.60 -16.82
C GLN A 19 -9.76 9.17 -16.01
N VAL A 20 -9.63 9.03 -14.69
CA VAL A 20 -10.74 8.67 -13.81
C VAL A 20 -11.82 9.74 -13.82
N MET A 21 -11.44 11.01 -13.71
CA MET A 21 -12.37 12.14 -13.81
C MET A 21 -13.07 12.19 -15.17
N GLU A 22 -12.33 11.98 -16.26
CA GLU A 22 -12.88 11.91 -17.62
C GLU A 22 -13.86 10.73 -17.81
N SER A 23 -13.64 9.60 -17.13
CA SER A 23 -14.52 8.42 -17.20
C SER A 23 -15.86 8.60 -16.46
N ASN A 24 -15.90 9.50 -15.48
CA ASN A 24 -17.08 9.88 -14.70
C ASN A 24 -17.94 8.70 -14.19
N GLN A 25 -17.31 7.60 -13.75
CA GLN A 25 -18.04 6.47 -13.17
C GLN A 25 -18.43 6.74 -11.71
N PRO A 26 -19.72 6.85 -11.37
CA PRO A 26 -20.15 7.13 -10.00
C PRO A 26 -19.79 6.00 -9.04
N GLY A 27 -19.21 6.34 -7.89
CA GLY A 27 -18.89 5.38 -6.82
C GLY A 27 -17.69 4.47 -7.08
N ALA A 28 -16.97 4.65 -8.21
CA ALA A 28 -15.78 3.87 -8.51
C ALA A 28 -14.58 4.34 -7.68
N SER A 29 -13.79 3.38 -7.17
CA SER A 29 -12.50 3.63 -6.51
C SER A 29 -11.39 2.99 -7.34
N TYR A 30 -10.32 3.73 -7.55
CA TYR A 30 -9.19 3.31 -8.38
C TYR A 30 -7.91 3.31 -7.55
N GLN A 31 -7.11 2.26 -7.69
CA GLN A 31 -5.77 2.18 -7.13
C GLN A 31 -4.76 2.31 -8.26
N ALA A 32 -3.83 3.26 -8.13
CA ALA A 32 -2.71 3.36 -9.06
C ALA A 32 -1.63 2.33 -8.69
N GLY A 33 -1.14 1.58 -9.66
CA GLY A 33 -0.02 0.65 -9.47
C GLY A 33 0.72 0.45 -10.79
N ALA A 34 2.06 0.60 -10.75
CA ALA A 34 2.91 0.31 -11.90
C ALA A 34 3.34 -1.18 -11.92
N GLU A 35 3.04 -1.91 -10.85
CA GLU A 35 3.46 -3.30 -10.63
C GLU A 35 2.48 -4.02 -9.68
N GLU A 36 2.69 -5.33 -9.46
CA GLU A 36 1.77 -6.22 -8.73
C GLU A 36 1.63 -5.89 -7.23
N GLY A 37 2.62 -5.22 -6.65
CA GLY A 37 2.73 -4.79 -5.26
C GLY A 37 3.42 -5.80 -4.36
N ILE A 38 4.14 -5.33 -3.35
CA ILE A 38 4.79 -6.22 -2.36
C ILE A 38 3.83 -6.44 -1.19
N ALA A 39 3.80 -7.66 -0.65
CA ALA A 39 3.00 -7.91 0.55
C ALA A 39 3.61 -7.17 1.76
N PRO A 40 2.82 -6.46 2.59
CA PRO A 40 3.31 -5.70 3.75
C PRO A 40 4.17 -6.52 4.71
N ARG A 41 3.88 -7.82 4.87
CA ARG A 41 4.68 -8.74 5.69
C ARG A 41 6.12 -8.89 5.18
N ASP A 42 6.31 -8.87 3.87
CA ASP A 42 7.61 -9.06 3.23
C ASP A 42 8.42 -7.76 3.31
N ILE A 43 7.72 -6.61 3.19
CA ILE A 43 8.29 -5.28 3.48
C ILE A 43 8.76 -5.22 4.94
N ALA A 44 7.88 -5.54 5.91
CA ALA A 44 8.21 -5.50 7.34
C ALA A 44 9.38 -6.42 7.70
N ARG A 45 9.43 -7.65 7.14
CA ARG A 45 10.56 -8.57 7.35
C ARG A 45 11.87 -8.02 6.78
N THR A 46 11.82 -7.44 5.58
CA THR A 46 13.02 -6.88 4.93
C THR A 46 13.55 -5.69 5.71
N LEU A 47 12.68 -4.77 6.14
CA LEU A 47 13.04 -3.64 6.98
C LEU A 47 13.58 -4.09 8.35
N GLY A 48 12.90 -5.03 9.01
CA GLY A 48 13.35 -5.60 10.29
C GLY A 48 14.73 -6.24 10.19
N LYS A 49 15.00 -6.98 9.11
CA LYS A 49 16.34 -7.54 8.85
C LYS A 49 17.40 -6.45 8.71
N GLY A 50 17.12 -5.37 7.97
CA GLY A 50 18.06 -4.26 7.80
C GLY A 50 18.32 -3.47 9.09
N LEU A 51 17.30 -3.37 9.95
CA LEU A 51 17.35 -2.62 11.21
C LEU A 51 17.72 -3.47 12.43
N HIS A 52 17.93 -4.78 12.27
CA HIS A 52 18.12 -5.74 13.37
C HIS A 52 16.96 -5.76 14.39
N LEU A 53 15.73 -5.59 13.90
CA LEU A 53 14.50 -5.59 14.70
C LEU A 53 13.58 -6.76 14.32
N PRO A 54 12.86 -7.38 15.28
CA PRO A 54 11.94 -8.47 14.98
C PRO A 54 10.68 -7.96 14.26
N ALA A 55 10.35 -8.59 13.13
CA ALA A 55 9.06 -8.40 12.47
C ALA A 55 8.02 -9.39 13.02
N LYS A 56 7.02 -8.91 13.77
CA LYS A 56 5.97 -9.71 14.41
C LYS A 56 4.59 -9.40 13.80
N SER A 57 3.81 -10.44 13.55
CA SER A 57 2.36 -10.30 13.30
C SER A 57 1.64 -10.17 14.64
N ILE A 58 0.87 -9.10 14.81
CA ILE A 58 0.06 -8.84 16.00
C ILE A 58 -1.42 -8.82 15.63
N ARG A 59 -2.30 -8.91 16.62
CA ARG A 59 -3.73 -8.71 16.41
C ARG A 59 -4.03 -7.22 16.20
N ALA A 60 -5.15 -6.92 15.55
CA ALA A 60 -5.53 -5.54 15.27
C ALA A 60 -5.77 -4.71 16.54
N ASP A 61 -6.32 -5.31 17.60
CA ASP A 61 -6.53 -4.68 18.91
C ASP A 61 -5.22 -4.36 19.63
N GLU A 62 -4.17 -5.16 19.41
CA GLU A 62 -2.83 -4.88 19.94
C GLU A 62 -2.13 -3.74 19.18
N ALA A 63 -2.51 -3.45 17.94
CA ALA A 63 -1.81 -2.48 17.10
C ALA A 63 -1.96 -1.03 17.58
N ALA A 64 -3.05 -0.72 18.30
CA ALA A 64 -3.34 0.62 18.77
C ALA A 64 -2.24 1.21 19.67
N VAL A 65 -1.44 0.38 20.35
CA VAL A 65 -0.34 0.85 21.21
C VAL A 65 0.85 1.44 20.43
N TYR A 66 0.90 1.25 19.11
CA TYR A 66 2.01 1.68 18.24
C TYR A 66 1.67 2.87 17.32
N VAL A 67 0.40 3.23 17.21
CA VAL A 67 -0.09 4.30 16.32
C VAL A 67 -0.65 5.42 17.19
N ALA A 68 0.22 6.35 17.59
CA ALA A 68 -0.14 7.58 18.29
C ALA A 68 -0.35 8.72 17.29
#